data_AF-A0A955DUV2-F1
#
_entry.id   AF-A0A955DUV2-F1
#
_cell.length_a   1.000
_cell.length_b   1.000
_cell.length_c   1.000
_cell.angle_alpha   90.00
_cell.angle_beta   90.00
_cell.angle_gamma   90.00
#
_symmetry.space_group_name_H-M   'P 1'
#
loop_
_entity.id
_entity.type
_entity.pdbx_description
1 polymer ?
#
loop_
_entity_poly.entity_id
_entity_poly.type
_entity_poly.pdbx_seq_one_letter_code
_entity_poly.pdbx_strand_id
1 'polypeptide(L)' 'MFRTLIPTAIALAASAGLAQDWAAPASGNWNNAANWTPMTVPAGPGATATLGLIGPYEVTLDVTTSVGNLV' A
#
# COMPACT_ATOMS: atom_id res chain seq x y z
N MET A 1 28.02 -17.61 8.64
CA MET A 1 27.41 -16.73 9.65
C MET A 1 26.15 -16.13 9.02
N PHE A 2 24.96 -16.66 9.30
CA PHE A 2 23.70 -16.16 8.74
C PHE A 2 23.05 -15.23 9.77
N ARG A 3 22.89 -13.94 9.42
CA ARG A 3 22.25 -12.92 10.27
C ARG A 3 20.77 -12.87 9.93
N THR A 4 19.93 -13.43 10.80
CA THR A 4 18.48 -13.34 10.68
C THR A 4 18.04 -11.90 10.95
N LEU A 5 17.46 -11.24 9.94
CA LEU A 5 16.76 -9.98 10.11
C LEU A 5 15.34 -10.30 10.58
N ILE A 6 14.93 -9.74 11.72
CA ILE A 6 13.55 -9.82 12.20
C ILE A 6 12.80 -8.66 11.54
N PRO A 7 11.84 -8.90 10.63
CA PRO A 7 11.01 -7.82 10.12
C PRO A 7 10.08 -7.37 11.25
N THR A 8 10.24 -6.13 11.69
CA THR A 8 9.28 -5.46 12.58
C THR A 8 7.98 -5.28 11.78
N ALA A 9 6.98 -6.11 12.07
CA ALA A 9 5.66 -5.95 11.45
C ALA A 9 4.96 -4.74 12.07
N ILE A 10 4.89 -3.64 11.31
CA ILE A 10 4.00 -2.51 11.63
C ILE A 10 2.58 -2.98 11.37
N ALA A 11 1.74 -2.97 12.41
CA ALA A 11 0.32 -3.29 12.28
C ALA A 11 -0.38 -2.18 11.47
N LEU A 12 -0.67 -2.47 10.20
CA LEU A 12 -1.53 -1.63 9.36
C LEU A 12 -2.98 -1.79 9.84
N ALA A 13 -3.59 -0.70 10.31
CA ALA A 13 -5.03 -0.66 10.48
C ALA A 13 -5.68 -0.84 9.10
N ALA A 14 -6.39 -1.95 8.89
CA ALA A 14 -7.07 -2.24 7.64
C ALA A 14 -8.22 -1.24 7.43
N SER A 15 -8.16 -0.45 6.36
CA SER A 15 -9.24 0.44 5.93
C SER A 15 -10.28 -0.35 5.12
N ALA A 16 -10.96 -1.29 5.80
CA ALA A 16 -12.06 -2.04 5.19
C ALA A 16 -13.18 -1.09 4.74
N GLY A 17 -13.34 -0.90 3.43
CA GLY A 17 -14.45 -0.17 2.83
C GLY A 17 -14.17 1.26 2.37
N LEU A 18 -12.93 1.74 2.43
CA LEU A 18 -12.56 3.06 1.89
C LEU A 18 -11.77 2.89 0.58
N ALA A 19 -11.96 3.81 -0.36
CA ALA A 19 -11.04 4.00 -1.47
C ALA A 19 -9.77 4.69 -0.95
N GLN A 20 -8.60 4.24 -1.40
CA GLN A 20 -7.35 4.96 -1.18
C GLN A 20 -6.72 5.26 -2.52
N ASP A 21 -6.33 6.52 -2.69
CA ASP A 21 -5.70 7.01 -3.88
C ASP A 21 -4.18 7.02 -3.69
N TRP A 22 -3.47 6.42 -4.63
CA TRP A 22 -2.03 6.61 -4.78
C TRP A 22 -1.85 8.07 -5.18
N ALA A 23 -1.47 8.92 -4.22
CA ALA A 23 -1.51 10.37 -4.40
C ALA A 23 -0.14 11.02 -4.16
N ALA A 24 0.73 10.35 -3.41
CA ALA A 24 2.06 10.86 -3.08
C ALA A 24 3.11 9.74 -3.16
N PRO A 25 3.38 9.17 -4.35
CA PRO A 25 4.20 7.97 -4.51
C PRO A 25 5.70 8.22 -4.33
N ALA A 26 6.10 8.89 -3.27
CA ALA A 26 7.46 9.34 -3.00
C ALA A 26 8.43 8.18 -2.83
N SER A 27 7.98 7.04 -2.29
CA SER A 27 8.82 5.86 -2.11
C SER A 27 8.53 4.72 -3.09
N GLY A 28 7.42 4.81 -3.85
CA GLY A 28 6.92 3.73 -4.70
C GLY A 28 6.49 2.44 -3.98
N ASN A 29 6.77 2.26 -2.68
CA ASN A 29 6.40 1.06 -1.94
C ASN A 29 4.90 1.04 -1.60
N TRP A 30 4.18 0.01 -2.06
CA TRP A 30 2.75 -0.19 -1.78
C TRP A 30 2.42 -0.11 -0.30
N ASN A 31 3.25 -0.68 0.55
CA ASN A 31 3.01 -0.83 1.99
C ASN A 31 3.38 0.43 2.80
N ASN A 32 3.81 1.51 2.14
CA ASN A 32 4.04 2.79 2.78
C ASN A 32 2.76 3.64 2.77
N ALA A 33 2.14 3.82 3.93
CA ALA A 33 0.92 4.61 4.10
C ALA A 33 1.05 6.05 3.59
N ALA A 34 2.26 6.63 3.57
CA ALA A 34 2.50 7.97 3.05
C ALA A 34 2.25 8.09 1.53
N ASN A 35 2.25 6.98 0.80
CA ASN A 35 1.98 6.97 -0.64
C ASN A 35 0.47 7.05 -0.96
N TRP A 36 -0.38 6.82 0.03
CA TRP A 36 -1.83 6.74 -0.10
C TRP A 36 -2.54 7.96 0.51
N THR A 37 -3.71 8.31 -0.04
CA THR A 37 -4.66 9.26 0.53
C THR A 37 -6.04 8.60 0.64
N PRO A 38 -6.68 8.54 1.83
CA PRO A 38 -6.11 8.89 3.14
C PRO A 38 -4.88 8.03 3.46
N MET A 39 -4.06 8.47 4.43
CA MET A 39 -2.75 7.87 4.79
C MET A 39 -2.91 6.49 5.47
N THR A 40 -3.46 5.54 4.73
CA THR A 40 -3.79 4.17 5.10
C THR A 40 -3.52 3.30 3.88
N VAL A 41 -2.95 2.12 4.08
CA VAL A 41 -2.67 1.20 2.97
C VAL A 41 -3.92 0.36 2.67
N PRO A 42 -4.34 0.24 1.40
CA PRO A 42 -5.42 -0.66 1.00
C PRO A 42 -5.12 -2.10 1.40
N ALA A 43 -6.04 -2.70 2.16
CA ALA A 43 -5.97 -4.11 2.53
C ALA A 43 -7.36 -4.70 2.77
N GLY A 44 -7.56 -5.91 2.27
CA GLY A 44 -8.76 -6.71 2.42
C GLY A 44 -9.73 -6.63 1.23
N PRO A 45 -10.71 -7.55 1.17
CA PRO A 45 -11.63 -7.71 0.04
C PRO A 45 -12.62 -6.55 -0.14
N GLY A 46 -12.73 -5.64 0.82
CA GLY A 46 -13.54 -4.41 0.72
C GLY A 46 -12.73 -3.15 0.39
N ALA A 47 -11.41 -3.25 0.26
CA ALA A 47 -10.56 -2.10 -0.05
C ALA A 47 -10.52 -1.84 -1.56
N THR A 48 -10.54 -0.56 -1.94
CA THR A 48 -10.32 -0.12 -3.32
C THR A 48 -9.04 0.70 -3.37
N ALA A 49 -8.07 0.25 -4.15
CA ALA A 49 -6.84 0.98 -4.42
C ALA A 49 -6.94 1.67 -5.78
N THR A 50 -6.72 2.98 -5.84
CA THR A 50 -6.75 3.75 -7.08
C THR A 50 -5.33 4.21 -7.44
N LEU A 51 -4.81 3.83 -8.60
CA LEU A 51 -3.52 4.25 -9.14
C LEU A 51 -3.70 5.37 -10.20
N GLY A 52 -4.33 6.47 -9.80
CA GLY A 52 -4.84 7.51 -10.71
C GLY A 52 -3.90 8.67 -11.04
N LEU A 53 -2.60 8.61 -10.71
CA LEU A 53 -1.68 9.71 -11.02
C LEU A 53 -1.44 9.83 -12.53
N ILE A 54 -1.28 11.07 -12.98
CA ILE A 54 -0.81 11.38 -14.33
C ILE A 54 0.71 11.46 -14.33
N GLY A 55 1.35 10.75 -15.26
CA GLY A 55 2.80 10.71 -15.42
C GLY A 55 3.42 9.40 -14.91
N PRO A 56 4.75 9.25 -15.01
CA PRO A 56 5.43 8.05 -14.57
C PRO A 56 5.49 7.97 -13.05
N TYR A 57 5.20 6.79 -12.52
CA TYR A 57 5.39 6.45 -11.11
C TYR A 57 5.73 4.96 -11.01
N GLU A 58 6.37 4.58 -9.91
CA GLU A 58 6.69 3.19 -9.62
C GLU A 58 5.81 2.69 -8.48
N VAL A 59 5.44 1.42 -8.58
CA VAL A 59 4.73 0.68 -7.52
C VAL A 59 5.48 -0.61 -7.27
N THR A 60 6.06 -0.74 -6.08
CA THR A 60 6.73 -1.96 -5.61
C THR A 60 5.85 -2.63 -4.59
N LEU A 61 5.60 -3.93 -4.80
CA LEU A 61 4.90 -4.79 -3.86
C LEU A 61 5.86 -5.86 -3.36
N ASP A 62 6.52 -5.57 -2.23
CA ASP A 62 7.49 -6.47 -1.59
C ASP A 62 6.84 -7.41 -0.55
N VAL A 63 5.55 -7.23 -0.28
CA VAL A 63 4.74 -8.07 0.60
C VAL A 63 3.43 -8.46 -0.09
N THR A 64 2.94 -9.67 0.17
CA THR A 64 1.64 -10.10 -0.36
C THR A 64 0.52 -9.32 0.32
N THR A 65 -0.38 -8.74 -0.47
CA THR A 65 -1.61 -8.09 0.02
C THR A 65 -2.81 -8.56 -0.80
N SER A 66 -4.01 -8.37 -0.25
CA SER A 66 -5.27 -8.58 -0.94
C SER A 66 -6.02 -7.26 -0.98
N VAL A 67 -6.59 -6.91 -2.12
CA VAL A 67 -7.54 -5.81 -2.27
C VAL A 67 -8.80 -6.32 -2.94
N GLY A 68 -9.93 -5.66 -2.69
CA GLY A 68 -11.19 -5.96 -3.38
C GLY A 68 -11.19 -5.45 -4.81
N ASN A 69 -10.60 -4.27 -5.02
CA ASN A 69 -10.54 -3.63 -6.32
C ASN A 69 -9.22 -2.88 -6.49
N LEU A 70 -8.65 -2.94 -7.69
CA LEU A 70 -7.49 -2.16 -8.12
C LEU A 70 -7.88 -1.44 -9.41
N VAL A 71 -7.85 -0.11 -9.37
CA VAL A 71 -8.34 0.78 -10.43
C VAL A 71 -7.25 1.72 -10.91
#